data_AF-A0A965AIS4-F1
#
_entry.id   AF-A0A965AIS4-F1
#
_cell.length_a   1.000
_cell.length_b   1.000
_cell.length_c   1.000
_cell.angle_alpha   90.00
_cell.angle_beta   90.00
_cell.angle_gamma   90.00
#
_symmetry.space_group_name_H-M   'P 1'
#
loop_
_entity.id
_entity.type
_entity.pdbx_description
1 polymer ?
#
loop_
_entity_poly.entity_id
_entity_poly.type
_entity_poly.pdbx_seq_one_letter_code
_entity_poly.pdbx_strand_id
1 'polypeptide(L)'
;MTVADRDLPPLAPAALRWLRGLQAAVGKERTRRPPEASLMRLRPPPTAGELDCEQELISNYLRQQLGKVVQFVGKSTRFSSGFPAIVITTSPAGLRAEKALRTDAACSSVWQACCCVTEFEYRFWCRQQPDADYRLHVNVWAWAKTRVPAARAAEFAAFPVADGERHWLFRHGLAGCGRADHHSSMLYRSNGHSLGLLQADFREGVSGL
;
A
#
# COMPACT_ATOMS: atom_id res chain seq x y z
N MET A 1 -11.63 16.92 -11.93
CA MET A 1 -10.84 17.90 -11.13
C MET A 1 -9.63 17.17 -10.59
N THR A 2 -8.48 17.35 -11.22
CA THR A 2 -7.21 16.75 -10.79
C THR A 2 -6.72 17.46 -9.53
N VAL A 3 -6.22 16.69 -8.55
CA VAL A 3 -5.67 17.18 -7.27
C VAL A 3 -4.33 17.93 -7.47
N ALA A 4 -3.91 18.12 -8.72
CA ALA A 4 -2.57 18.54 -9.12
C ALA A 4 -2.20 20.00 -8.75
N ASP A 5 -3.16 20.88 -8.47
CA ASP A 5 -2.90 22.32 -8.28
C ASP A 5 -3.13 22.84 -6.86
N ARG A 6 -3.36 21.98 -5.87
CA ARG A 6 -3.38 22.43 -4.47
C ARG A 6 -2.10 22.00 -3.80
N ASP A 7 -1.27 23.00 -3.49
CA ASP A 7 -0.17 22.83 -2.55
C ASP A 7 -0.70 22.12 -1.30
N LEU A 8 -0.01 21.05 -0.91
CA LEU A 8 -0.34 20.39 0.34
C LEU A 8 -0.17 21.39 1.48
N PRO A 9 -1.09 21.40 2.47
CA PRO A 9 -0.83 22.10 3.71
C PRO A 9 0.49 21.61 4.32
N PRO A 10 1.23 22.48 5.01
CA PRO A 10 2.48 22.07 5.63
C PRO A 10 2.24 20.94 6.64
N LEU A 11 3.19 20.01 6.70
CA LEU A 11 3.21 18.98 7.74
C LEU A 11 3.23 19.63 9.12
N ALA A 12 2.44 19.11 10.05
CA ALA A 12 2.57 19.49 11.45
C ALA A 12 4.02 19.22 11.91
N PRO A 13 4.66 20.08 12.73
CA PRO A 13 6.06 19.90 13.11
C PRO A 13 6.37 18.55 13.75
N ALA A 14 5.43 17.99 14.52
CA ALA A 14 5.56 16.66 15.11
C ALA A 14 5.48 15.55 14.04
N ALA A 15 4.54 15.65 13.09
CA ALA A 15 4.43 14.73 11.97
C ALA A 15 5.68 14.77 11.07
N LEU A 16 6.23 15.95 10.81
CA LEU A 16 7.47 16.11 10.05
C LEU A 16 8.66 15.43 10.74
N ARG A 17 8.83 15.63 12.06
CA ARG A 17 9.89 14.96 12.83
C ARG A 17 9.72 13.45 12.80
N TRP A 18 8.49 12.97 12.98
CA TRP A 18 8.17 11.55 12.95
C TRP A 18 8.47 10.93 11.57
N LEU A 19 8.04 11.59 10.48
CA LEU A 19 8.29 11.17 9.11
C LEU A 19 9.78 11.11 8.78
N ARG A 20 10.55 12.14 9.13
CA ARG A 20 12.01 12.16 8.93
C ARG A 20 12.70 11.05 9.71
N GLY A 21 12.23 10.77 10.93
CA GLY A 21 12.70 9.64 11.73
C GLY A 21 12.48 8.30 11.02
N LEU A 22 11.26 8.07 10.51
CA LEU A 22 10.93 6.87 9.74
C LEU A 22 11.81 6.75 8.49
N GLN A 23 11.93 7.82 7.71
CA GLN A 23 12.75 7.84 6.49
C GLN A 23 14.22 7.50 6.80
N ALA A 24 14.79 8.06 7.87
CA ALA A 24 16.16 7.76 8.29
C ALA A 24 16.32 6.31 8.76
N ALA A 25 15.36 5.79 9.55
CA ALA A 25 15.37 4.40 10.02
C ALA A 25 15.28 3.41 8.86
N VAL A 26 14.38 3.65 7.91
CA VAL A 26 14.22 2.85 6.70
C VAL A 26 15.48 2.89 5.84
N GLY A 27 16.07 4.08 5.64
CA GLY A 27 17.34 4.22 4.92
C GLY A 27 18.46 3.37 5.53
N LYS A 28 18.58 3.37 6.87
CA LYS A 28 19.56 2.57 7.60
C LYS A 28 19.26 1.06 7.55
N GLU A 29 18.00 0.66 7.59
CA GLU A 29 17.63 -0.75 7.51
C GLU A 29 17.89 -1.30 6.11
N ARG A 30 17.54 -0.56 5.06
CA ARG A 30 17.72 -0.99 3.67
C ARG A 30 19.18 -1.13 3.25
N THR A 31 20.11 -0.38 3.85
CA THR A 31 21.56 -0.59 3.62
C THR A 31 22.07 -1.89 4.24
N ARG A 32 21.43 -2.37 5.32
CA ARG A 32 21.76 -3.64 5.98
C ARG A 32 21.06 -4.82 5.32
N ARG A 33 19.82 -4.64 4.93
CA ARG A 33 18.95 -5.67 4.36
C ARG A 33 18.03 -5.06 3.29
N PRO A 34 18.32 -5.32 2.01
CA PRO A 34 17.43 -4.89 0.93
C PRO A 34 16.00 -5.46 1.10
N PRO A 35 14.94 -4.70 0.79
CA PRO A 35 13.55 -5.15 0.90
C PRO A 35 13.28 -6.48 0.17
N GLU A 36 13.95 -6.70 -0.96
CA GLU A 36 13.85 -7.90 -1.79
C GLU A 36 14.37 -9.16 -1.09
N ALA A 37 15.35 -9.02 -0.19
CA ALA A 37 15.93 -10.13 0.56
C ALA A 37 14.92 -10.81 1.51
N SER A 38 13.82 -10.11 1.84
CA SER A 38 12.75 -10.65 2.67
C SER A 38 11.75 -11.52 1.90
N LEU A 39 11.65 -11.38 0.57
CA LEU A 39 10.75 -12.18 -0.28
C LEU A 39 11.35 -13.51 -0.73
N MET A 40 12.68 -13.60 -0.85
CA MET A 40 13.36 -14.71 -1.54
C MET A 40 13.30 -16.07 -0.82
N ARG A 41 12.79 -16.17 0.41
CA ARG A 41 12.89 -17.40 1.19
C ARG A 41 11.72 -18.37 1.07
N LEU A 42 10.61 -18.01 0.42
CA LEU A 42 9.37 -18.81 0.51
C LEU A 42 8.64 -19.10 -0.80
N ARG A 43 9.11 -18.60 -1.96
CA ARG A 43 8.40 -18.78 -3.24
C ARG A 43 9.37 -18.82 -4.44
N PRO A 44 9.01 -19.52 -5.53
CA PRO A 44 9.66 -19.31 -6.82
C PRO A 44 9.60 -17.82 -7.17
N PRO A 45 10.66 -17.26 -7.77
CA PRO A 45 10.67 -15.85 -8.15
C PRO A 45 9.51 -15.57 -9.12
N PRO A 46 8.82 -14.42 -8.98
CA PRO A 46 7.82 -14.00 -9.95
C PRO A 46 8.48 -13.76 -11.31
N THR A 47 7.73 -14.00 -12.39
CA THR A 47 8.20 -13.65 -13.74
C THR A 47 8.28 -12.13 -13.92
N ALA A 48 8.97 -11.66 -14.96
CA ALA A 48 9.00 -10.22 -15.27
C ALA A 48 7.59 -9.64 -15.50
N GLY A 49 6.75 -10.34 -16.30
CA GLY A 49 5.38 -9.91 -16.54
C GLY A 49 4.51 -9.86 -15.28
N GLU A 50 4.73 -10.78 -14.33
CA GLU A 50 4.04 -10.76 -13.04
C GLU A 50 4.46 -9.54 -12.21
N LEU A 51 5.76 -9.23 -12.18
CA LEU A 51 6.25 -8.05 -11.48
C LEU A 51 5.67 -6.77 -12.07
N ASP A 52 5.58 -6.68 -13.40
CA ASP A 52 5.01 -5.52 -14.09
C ASP A 52 3.51 -5.38 -13.78
N CYS A 53 2.75 -6.48 -13.82
CA CYS A 53 1.33 -6.49 -13.44
C CYS A 53 1.11 -6.08 -11.97
N GLU A 54 1.91 -6.62 -11.05
CA GLU A 54 1.81 -6.29 -9.62
C GLU A 54 2.14 -4.81 -9.39
N GLN A 55 3.20 -4.31 -10.03
CA GLN A 55 3.59 -2.90 -9.97
C GLN A 55 2.49 -2.00 -10.53
N GLU A 56 1.92 -2.31 -11.69
CA GLU A 56 0.86 -1.52 -12.31
C GLU A 56 -0.39 -1.48 -11.42
N LEU A 57 -0.81 -2.63 -10.90
CA LEU A 57 -1.94 -2.75 -9.99
C LEU A 57 -1.76 -1.86 -8.74
N ILE A 58 -0.61 -1.96 -8.09
CA ILE A 58 -0.29 -1.14 -6.90
C ILE A 58 -0.20 0.33 -7.29
N SER A 59 0.43 0.67 -8.42
CA SER A 59 0.57 2.05 -8.89
C SER A 59 -0.79 2.71 -9.11
N ASN A 60 -1.72 2.00 -9.77
CA ASN A 60 -3.06 2.48 -10.05
C ASN A 60 -3.85 2.71 -8.75
N TYR A 61 -3.75 1.79 -7.79
CA TYR A 61 -4.34 1.97 -6.47
C TYR A 61 -3.76 3.19 -5.73
N LEU A 62 -2.43 3.29 -5.64
CA LEU A 62 -1.76 4.37 -4.92
C LEU A 62 -2.09 5.74 -5.52
N ARG A 63 -2.10 5.87 -6.86
CA ARG A 63 -2.49 7.11 -7.54
C ARG A 63 -3.90 7.55 -7.15
N GLN A 64 -4.86 6.62 -7.14
CA GLN A 64 -6.23 6.92 -6.74
C GLN A 64 -6.35 7.26 -5.24
N GLN A 65 -5.67 6.51 -4.38
CA GLN A 65 -5.78 6.70 -2.94
C GLN A 65 -5.08 7.94 -2.44
N LEU A 66 -3.90 8.28 -2.96
CA LEU A 66 -3.20 9.50 -2.55
C LEU A 66 -4.06 10.74 -2.82
N GLY A 67 -4.78 10.79 -3.96
CA GLY A 67 -5.75 11.85 -4.22
C GLY A 67 -6.90 11.90 -3.20
N LYS A 68 -7.39 10.74 -2.75
CA LYS A 68 -8.47 10.66 -1.74
C LYS A 68 -7.99 10.99 -0.33
N VAL A 69 -6.79 10.56 0.05
CA VAL A 69 -6.21 10.79 1.38
C VAL A 69 -6.08 12.27 1.67
N VAL A 70 -5.61 13.07 0.70
CA VAL A 70 -5.53 14.53 0.86
C VAL A 70 -6.91 15.13 1.18
N GLN A 71 -7.96 14.65 0.51
CA GLN A 71 -9.33 15.10 0.76
C GLN A 71 -9.85 14.65 2.14
N PHE A 72 -9.54 13.42 2.56
CA PHE A 72 -9.96 12.91 3.87
C PHE A 72 -9.28 13.65 5.01
N VAL A 73 -7.97 13.87 4.89
CA VAL A 73 -7.19 14.65 5.85
C VAL A 73 -7.70 16.08 5.93
N GLY A 74 -7.92 16.74 4.79
CA GLY A 74 -8.40 18.13 4.77
C GLY A 74 -9.80 18.34 5.38
N LYS A 75 -10.62 17.29 5.48
CA LYS A 75 -11.94 17.31 6.14
C LYS A 75 -11.90 16.90 7.62
N SER A 76 -10.75 16.45 8.12
CA SER A 76 -10.61 15.90 9.46
C SER A 76 -10.21 16.98 10.46
N THR A 77 -10.98 17.13 11.53
CA THR A 77 -10.63 18.01 12.65
C THR A 77 -9.43 17.51 13.46
N ARG A 78 -9.07 16.22 13.32
CA ARG A 78 -7.89 15.61 13.96
C ARG A 78 -6.59 16.31 13.55
N PHE A 79 -6.53 16.77 12.31
CA PHE A 79 -5.34 17.36 11.71
C PHE A 79 -5.44 18.89 11.62
N SER A 80 -6.24 19.51 12.50
CA SER A 80 -6.41 20.97 12.55
C SER A 80 -5.11 21.72 12.86
N SER A 81 -4.16 21.07 13.52
CA SER A 81 -2.82 21.63 13.84
C SER A 81 -1.78 21.47 12.73
N GLY A 82 -2.14 20.82 11.62
CA GLY A 82 -1.28 20.64 10.44
C GLY A 82 -1.44 19.28 9.78
N PHE A 83 -0.86 19.15 8.58
CA PHE A 83 -0.99 17.93 7.78
C PHE A 83 -0.22 16.75 8.43
N PRO A 84 -0.75 15.52 8.44
CA PRO A 84 -0.05 14.35 8.94
C PRO A 84 0.93 13.80 7.91
N ALA A 85 1.85 12.96 8.36
CA ALA A 85 2.65 12.14 7.48
C ALA A 85 1.78 11.10 6.77
N ILE A 86 2.12 10.71 5.54
CA ILE A 86 1.48 9.61 4.82
C ILE A 86 2.47 8.45 4.76
N VAL A 87 2.19 7.37 5.47
CA VAL A 87 2.96 6.13 5.34
C VAL A 87 2.29 5.26 4.29
N ILE A 88 3.09 4.74 3.37
CA ILE A 88 2.62 3.78 2.37
C ILE A 88 3.24 2.42 2.69
N THR A 89 2.48 1.53 3.30
CA THR A 89 2.93 0.18 3.62
C THR A 89 2.65 -0.78 2.47
N THR A 90 3.68 -1.39 1.88
CA THR A 90 3.51 -2.16 0.64
C THR A 90 4.51 -3.33 0.47
N SER A 91 4.36 -4.10 -0.61
CA SER A 91 5.33 -5.12 -1.03
C SER A 91 6.50 -4.46 -1.78
N PRO A 92 7.61 -5.18 -2.02
CA PRO A 92 8.67 -4.71 -2.91
C PRO A 92 8.20 -4.25 -4.31
N ALA A 93 7.14 -4.85 -4.87
CA ALA A 93 6.53 -4.34 -6.10
C ALA A 93 5.96 -2.92 -5.93
N GLY A 94 5.38 -2.61 -4.77
CA GLY A 94 4.93 -1.27 -4.44
C GLY A 94 6.06 -0.25 -4.20
N LEU A 95 7.23 -0.70 -3.73
CA LEU A 95 8.42 0.16 -3.69
C LEU A 95 8.92 0.51 -5.10
N ARG A 96 8.75 -0.38 -6.08
CA ARG A 96 9.00 -0.05 -7.50
C ARG A 96 7.95 0.91 -8.05
N ALA A 97 6.68 0.69 -7.71
CA ALA A 97 5.57 1.59 -8.06
C ALA A 97 5.82 3.01 -7.54
N GLU A 98 6.29 3.15 -6.30
CA GLU A 98 6.68 4.44 -5.71
C GLU A 98 7.66 5.20 -6.60
N LYS A 99 8.73 4.55 -7.08
CA LYS A 99 9.76 5.19 -7.91
C LYS A 99 9.14 5.77 -9.19
N ALA A 100 8.22 5.06 -9.83
CA ALA A 100 7.51 5.54 -11.02
C ALA A 100 6.53 6.67 -10.70
N LEU A 101 5.84 6.60 -9.57
CA LEU A 101 4.85 7.61 -9.17
C LEU A 101 5.48 8.89 -8.62
N ARG A 102 6.69 8.87 -8.09
CA ARG A 102 7.40 10.08 -7.63
C ARG A 102 7.68 11.06 -8.77
N THR A 103 7.82 10.57 -9.99
CA THR A 103 7.99 11.39 -11.19
C THR A 103 6.66 11.78 -11.85
N ASP A 104 5.53 11.27 -11.36
CA ASP A 104 4.19 11.64 -11.84
C ASP A 104 3.81 13.03 -11.32
N ALA A 105 3.70 13.99 -12.24
CA ALA A 105 3.41 15.39 -11.92
C ALA A 105 2.13 15.52 -11.07
N ALA A 106 1.13 14.67 -11.29
CA ALA A 106 -0.15 14.71 -10.58
C ALA A 106 -0.05 14.36 -9.09
N CYS A 107 1.04 13.71 -8.67
CA CYS A 107 1.26 13.27 -7.29
C CYS A 107 2.48 13.93 -6.62
N SER A 108 3.25 14.73 -7.36
CA SER A 108 4.57 15.22 -6.96
C SER A 108 4.59 15.95 -5.61
N SER A 109 3.61 16.82 -5.35
CA SER A 109 3.47 17.55 -4.07
C SER A 109 3.16 16.60 -2.90
N VAL A 110 2.33 15.58 -3.13
CA VAL A 110 1.92 14.61 -2.11
C VAL A 110 3.11 13.78 -1.61
N TRP A 111 4.03 13.46 -2.51
CA TRP A 111 5.20 12.65 -2.19
C TRP A 111 6.16 13.26 -1.16
N GLN A 112 6.09 14.58 -0.93
CA GLN A 112 6.87 15.25 0.13
C GLN A 112 6.39 14.87 1.55
N ALA A 113 5.11 14.52 1.68
CA ALA A 113 4.52 14.03 2.93
C ALA A 113 4.61 12.50 3.08
N CYS A 114 5.15 11.79 2.09
CA CYS A 114 5.10 10.33 2.01
C CYS A 114 6.40 9.64 2.47
N CYS A 115 6.26 8.45 3.05
CA CYS A 115 7.32 7.45 3.15
C CYS A 115 6.77 6.06 2.79
N CYS A 116 7.38 5.43 1.77
CA CYS A 116 7.00 4.10 1.31
C CYS A 116 7.87 3.04 1.99
N VAL A 117 7.23 2.07 2.64
CA VAL A 117 7.87 1.12 3.55
C VAL A 117 7.28 -0.28 3.38
N THR A 118 8.05 -1.29 3.75
CA THR A 118 7.51 -2.64 3.92
C THR A 118 6.74 -2.75 5.24
N GLU A 119 5.88 -3.76 5.36
CA GLU A 119 5.16 -4.04 6.61
C GLU A 119 6.13 -4.27 7.79
N PHE A 120 7.26 -4.94 7.54
CA PHE A 120 8.28 -5.17 8.56
C PHE A 120 8.90 -3.86 9.05
N GLU A 121 9.33 -3.00 8.13
CA GLU A 121 9.89 -1.67 8.42
C GLU A 121 8.90 -0.82 9.23
N TYR A 122 7.64 -0.77 8.78
CA TYR A 122 6.58 -0.02 9.46
C TYR A 122 6.32 -0.52 10.88
N ARG A 123 6.10 -1.83 11.05
CA ARG A 123 5.82 -2.43 12.36
C ARG A 123 6.97 -2.24 13.33
N PHE A 124 8.21 -2.36 12.85
CA PHE A 124 9.38 -2.14 13.69
C PHE A 124 9.47 -0.68 14.14
N TRP A 125 9.27 0.27 13.23
CA TRP A 125 9.25 1.69 13.55
C TRP A 125 8.15 2.05 14.56
N CYS A 126 6.91 1.59 14.35
CA CYS A 126 5.79 1.87 15.26
C CYS A 126 5.97 1.27 16.66
N ARG A 127 6.83 0.26 16.84
CA ARG A 127 7.20 -0.23 18.18
C ARG A 127 8.17 0.72 18.89
N GLN A 128 9.03 1.41 18.15
CA GLN A 128 10.04 2.32 18.71
C GLN A 128 9.50 3.75 18.89
N GLN A 129 8.67 4.20 17.96
CA GLN A 129 8.10 5.54 17.91
C GLN A 129 6.57 5.44 17.71
N PRO A 130 5.85 5.00 18.75
CA PRO A 130 4.43 4.71 18.64
C PRO A 130 3.60 5.94 18.33
N ASP A 131 2.58 5.76 17.50
CA ASP A 131 1.49 6.71 17.26
C ASP A 131 0.17 5.91 17.17
N ALA A 132 -0.23 5.31 18.29
CA ALA A 132 -1.34 4.36 18.36
C ALA A 132 -2.69 4.97 17.94
N ASP A 133 -2.85 6.27 18.13
CA ASP A 133 -4.06 7.03 17.81
C ASP A 133 -4.03 7.66 16.41
N TYR A 134 -2.97 7.44 15.62
CA TYR A 134 -2.78 8.04 14.29
C TYR A 134 -2.89 9.58 14.32
N ARG A 135 -2.21 10.22 15.28
CA ARG A 135 -2.17 11.68 15.42
C ARG A 135 -1.12 12.32 14.51
N LEU A 136 -0.08 11.58 14.16
CA LEU A 136 1.09 12.04 13.42
C LEU A 136 1.08 11.52 11.99
N HIS A 137 0.47 10.37 11.72
CA HIS A 137 0.41 9.79 10.38
C HIS A 137 -0.93 9.17 10.01
N VAL A 138 -1.12 8.99 8.71
CA VAL A 138 -2.09 8.08 8.11
C VAL A 138 -1.33 6.96 7.41
N ASN A 139 -1.88 5.75 7.39
CA ASN A 139 -1.27 4.62 6.72
C ASN A 139 -2.14 4.16 5.54
N VAL A 140 -1.66 4.38 4.32
CA VAL A 140 -2.17 3.77 3.10
C VAL A 140 -1.44 2.45 2.93
N TRP A 141 -2.14 1.36 2.68
CA TRP A 141 -1.47 0.09 2.48
C TRP A 141 -2.05 -0.71 1.34
N ALA A 142 -1.18 -1.42 0.62
CA ALA A 142 -1.55 -2.23 -0.53
C ALA A 142 -0.47 -3.28 -0.85
N TRP A 143 -0.88 -4.52 -1.10
CA TRP A 143 0.00 -5.57 -1.62
C TRP A 143 -0.81 -6.69 -2.29
N ALA A 144 -0.17 -7.41 -3.21
CA ALA A 144 -0.79 -8.57 -3.85
C ALA A 144 -0.28 -9.89 -3.26
N LYS A 145 -1.20 -10.82 -3.03
CA LYS A 145 -0.90 -12.25 -2.94
C LYS A 145 -1.10 -12.84 -4.33
N THR A 146 0.01 -13.02 -5.04
CA THR A 146 0.04 -13.52 -6.42
C THR A 146 -0.18 -15.04 -6.53
N ARG A 147 -0.33 -15.72 -5.40
CA ARG A 147 -0.67 -17.14 -5.31
C ARG A 147 -1.58 -17.38 -4.11
N VAL A 148 -2.70 -18.04 -4.34
CA VAL A 148 -3.55 -18.59 -3.30
C VAL A 148 -2.97 -19.95 -2.87
N PRO A 149 -2.73 -20.18 -1.56
CA PRO A 149 -2.33 -21.50 -1.08
C PRO A 149 -3.37 -22.57 -1.39
N ALA A 150 -2.96 -23.78 -1.79
CA ALA A 150 -3.87 -24.88 -2.11
C ALA A 150 -4.88 -25.18 -0.99
N ALA A 151 -4.46 -25.04 0.28
CA ALA A 151 -5.33 -25.20 1.45
C ALA A 151 -6.56 -24.26 1.47
N ARG A 152 -6.54 -23.17 0.70
CA ARG A 152 -7.64 -22.21 0.58
C ARG A 152 -8.40 -22.31 -0.74
N ALA A 153 -8.07 -23.28 -1.61
CA ALA A 153 -8.64 -23.37 -2.96
C ALA A 153 -10.19 -23.40 -2.96
N ALA A 154 -10.80 -24.01 -1.95
CA ALA A 154 -12.27 -24.06 -1.80
C ALA A 154 -12.91 -22.66 -1.71
N GLU A 155 -12.23 -21.66 -1.13
CA GLU A 155 -12.74 -20.28 -1.04
C GLU A 155 -12.86 -19.60 -2.42
N PHE A 156 -12.16 -20.13 -3.42
CA PHE A 156 -12.09 -19.57 -4.77
C PHE A 156 -12.85 -20.41 -5.80
N ALA A 157 -13.49 -21.50 -5.38
CA ALA A 157 -14.19 -22.42 -6.27
C ALA A 157 -15.33 -21.74 -7.06
N ALA A 158 -15.96 -20.70 -6.49
CA ALA A 158 -16.97 -19.89 -7.17
C ALA A 158 -16.41 -18.99 -8.29
N PHE A 159 -15.09 -18.92 -8.43
CA PHE A 159 -14.40 -18.06 -9.38
C PHE A 159 -13.41 -18.88 -10.22
N PRO A 160 -13.87 -19.79 -11.09
CA PRO A 160 -12.96 -20.62 -11.89
C PRO A 160 -12.06 -19.75 -12.78
N VAL A 161 -10.84 -20.22 -13.00
CA VAL A 161 -9.85 -19.61 -13.90
C VAL A 161 -9.43 -20.63 -14.96
N ALA A 162 -9.01 -20.17 -16.12
CA ALA A 162 -8.60 -21.06 -17.22
C ALA A 162 -7.25 -21.75 -16.92
N ASP A 163 -6.91 -22.79 -17.69
CA ASP A 163 -5.61 -23.43 -17.60
C ASP A 163 -4.48 -22.41 -17.83
N GLY A 164 -3.49 -22.43 -16.94
CA GLY A 164 -2.38 -21.46 -16.94
C GLY A 164 -2.69 -20.12 -16.26
N GLU A 165 -3.95 -19.85 -15.91
CA GLU A 165 -4.32 -18.72 -15.07
C GLU A 165 -4.27 -19.07 -13.57
N ARG A 166 -4.27 -18.05 -12.73
CA ARG A 166 -4.33 -18.20 -11.26
C ARG A 166 -5.02 -17.03 -10.59
N HIS A 167 -5.49 -17.26 -9.38
CA HIS A 167 -6.03 -16.23 -8.51
C HIS A 167 -4.93 -15.33 -7.94
N TRP A 168 -5.13 -14.04 -8.08
CA TRP A 168 -4.38 -12.98 -7.41
C TRP A 168 -5.31 -12.27 -6.45
N LEU A 169 -4.86 -12.10 -5.22
CA LEU A 169 -5.62 -11.38 -4.22
C LEU A 169 -4.90 -10.08 -3.87
N PHE A 170 -5.50 -8.96 -4.22
CA PHE A 170 -5.00 -7.63 -3.91
C PHE A 170 -5.61 -7.14 -2.61
N ARG A 171 -4.81 -7.03 -1.55
CA ARG A 171 -5.25 -6.51 -0.26
C ARG A 171 -4.87 -5.05 -0.14
N HIS A 172 -5.79 -4.23 0.34
CA HIS A 172 -5.53 -2.82 0.48
C HIS A 172 -6.39 -2.15 1.54
N GLY A 173 -5.97 -0.97 1.97
CA GLY A 173 -6.77 -0.18 2.88
C GLY A 173 -6.12 1.12 3.32
N LEU A 174 -6.74 1.69 4.35
CA LEU A 174 -6.42 2.98 4.93
C LEU A 174 -6.61 2.91 6.45
N ALA A 175 -5.71 3.52 7.20
CA ALA A 175 -5.84 3.73 8.64
C ALA A 175 -5.43 5.16 9.02
N GLY A 176 -6.08 5.74 10.03
CA GLY A 176 -5.77 7.08 10.55
C GLY A 176 -6.62 8.20 9.95
N CYS A 177 -7.53 7.89 9.02
CA CYS A 177 -8.51 8.81 8.45
C CYS A 177 -9.91 8.69 9.09
N GLY A 178 -10.07 7.88 10.15
CA GLY A 178 -11.32 7.81 10.91
C GLY A 178 -12.41 7.08 10.14
N ARG A 179 -13.51 7.76 9.79
CA ARG A 179 -14.65 7.12 9.09
C ARG A 179 -14.31 6.61 7.69
N ALA A 180 -13.18 7.03 7.11
CA ALA A 180 -12.68 6.53 5.83
C ALA A 180 -11.75 5.30 5.97
N ASP A 181 -11.41 4.90 7.20
CA ASP A 181 -10.56 3.74 7.45
C ASP A 181 -11.28 2.47 6.98
N HIS A 182 -10.55 1.62 6.27
CA HIS A 182 -11.09 0.40 5.71
C HIS A 182 -9.99 -0.63 5.44
N HIS A 183 -10.41 -1.88 5.35
CA HIS A 183 -9.62 -3.02 4.89
C HIS A 183 -10.46 -3.76 3.86
N SER A 184 -10.01 -3.83 2.61
CA SER A 184 -10.70 -4.57 1.55
C SER A 184 -9.73 -5.47 0.79
N SER A 185 -10.30 -6.34 -0.02
CA SER A 185 -9.55 -7.21 -0.90
C SER A 185 -10.27 -7.39 -2.24
N MET A 186 -9.51 -7.34 -3.32
CA MET A 186 -9.99 -7.59 -4.67
C MET A 186 -9.43 -8.92 -5.17
N LEU A 187 -10.28 -9.73 -5.78
CA LEU A 187 -9.89 -10.97 -6.43
C LEU A 187 -9.73 -10.74 -7.92
N TYR A 188 -8.59 -11.17 -8.46
CA TYR A 188 -8.26 -11.14 -9.87
C TYR A 188 -7.93 -12.53 -10.38
N ARG A 189 -8.18 -12.77 -11.67
CA ARG A 189 -7.48 -13.79 -12.44
C ARG A 189 -6.24 -13.16 -13.07
N SER A 190 -5.17 -13.93 -13.17
CA SER A 190 -3.92 -13.52 -13.81
C SER A 190 -3.39 -14.63 -14.70
N ASN A 191 -3.00 -14.28 -15.93
CA ASN A 191 -2.23 -15.13 -16.84
C ASN A 191 -0.71 -14.83 -16.78
N GLY A 192 -0.28 -13.99 -15.83
CA GLY A 192 1.11 -13.53 -15.71
C GLY A 192 1.48 -12.28 -16.52
N HIS A 193 0.57 -11.77 -17.35
CA HIS A 193 0.78 -10.56 -18.17
C HIS A 193 -0.38 -9.56 -18.10
N SER A 194 -1.55 -9.99 -17.64
CA SER A 194 -2.69 -9.11 -17.39
C SER A 194 -3.50 -9.59 -16.19
N LEU A 195 -4.38 -8.70 -15.72
CA LEU A 195 -5.31 -8.96 -14.62
C LEU A 195 -6.74 -8.76 -15.09
N GLY A 196 -7.60 -9.74 -14.82
CA GLY A 196 -9.04 -9.62 -14.95
C GLY A 196 -9.68 -9.59 -13.57
N LEU A 197 -10.41 -8.52 -13.23
CA LEU A 197 -11.12 -8.44 -11.95
C LEU A 197 -12.23 -9.51 -11.92
N LEU A 198 -12.23 -10.34 -10.89
CA LEU A 198 -13.26 -11.34 -10.62
C LEU A 198 -14.25 -10.84 -9.58
N GLN A 199 -13.76 -10.17 -8.51
CA GLN A 199 -14.59 -9.66 -7.42
C GLN A 199 -13.93 -8.43 -6.78
N ALA A 200 -14.66 -7.31 -6.68
CA ALA A 200 -14.14 -6.06 -6.12
C ALA A 200 -14.06 -6.06 -4.57
N ASP A 201 -15.02 -6.69 -3.91
CA ASP A 201 -15.09 -6.78 -2.44
C ASP A 201 -15.06 -8.25 -2.02
N PHE A 202 -13.92 -8.90 -2.26
CA PHE A 202 -13.69 -10.27 -1.89
C PHE A 202 -13.46 -10.36 -0.38
N ARG A 203 -14.29 -11.16 0.31
CA ARG A 203 -14.11 -11.46 1.73
C ARG A 203 -13.24 -12.69 1.86
N GLU A 204 -12.09 -12.51 2.51
CA GLU A 204 -11.21 -13.62 2.85
C GLU A 204 -11.71 -14.34 4.10
N GLY A 205 -11.76 -15.67 4.04
CA GLY A 205 -12.15 -16.49 5.18
C GLY A 205 -13.59 -16.98 5.08
N VAL A 206 -13.71 -18.27 5.34
CA VAL A 206 -14.95 -19.00 5.62
C VAL A 206 -15.73 -18.28 6.73
N SER A 207 -17.06 -18.26 6.63
CA SER A 207 -17.97 -17.83 7.68
C SER A 207 -17.51 -18.29 9.08
N GLY A 208 -17.24 -17.36 10.01
CA GLY A 208 -17.07 -17.70 11.44
C GLY A 208 -15.79 -17.27 12.16
N LEU A 209 -15.30 -16.03 11.97
CA LEU A 209 -14.44 -15.35 12.95
C LEU A 209 -15.11 -14.07 13.43
#